data_AF-R9IH42-F1
#
_entry.id   AF-R9IH42-F1
#
_cell.length_a   1.000
_cell.length_b   1.000
_cell.length_c   1.000
_cell.angle_alpha   90.00
_cell.angle_beta   90.00
_cell.angle_gamma   90.00
#
_symmetry.space_group_name_H-M   'P 1'
#
loop_
_entity.id
_entity.type
_entity.pdbx_description
1 polymer ?
#
loop_
_entity_poly.entity_id
_entity_poly.type
_entity_poly.pdbx_seq_one_letter_code
_entity_poly.pdbx_strand_id
1 'polypeptide(L)'
;MGFSGFLVVQTFNCQVKIDGEVFRGYKSGVLRGVMSDSGIAEEIVFGTLKTHDLELIRDMLKTTPCLKAYDIIINDRRFLSREILNYLKTERKADTYIPAKENMIIFEDAVNLAKKARKWQKHPNKKRKDQEIQLVTDSDPLWQSDKPEQDVPVNACVVHDKKTEYYFVFMTTDTERTTRQIINTYELHPEIEEDFRQMKDFWKLTDFKNTQYNYITYHIVS
;
A
#
# COMPACT_ATOMS: atom_id res chain seq x y z
N MET A 1 20.79 15.68 1.66
CA MET A 1 19.32 15.71 1.50
C MET A 1 18.99 14.81 0.33
N GLY A 2 18.62 13.55 0.60
CA GLY A 2 18.10 12.67 -0.43
C GLY A 2 16.65 13.04 -0.69
N PHE A 3 16.24 13.14 -1.95
CA PHE A 3 14.82 13.17 -2.29
C PHE A 3 14.20 11.86 -1.82
N SER A 4 13.32 11.90 -0.83
CA SER A 4 12.48 10.75 -0.47
C SER A 4 11.39 10.62 -1.53
N GLY A 5 11.43 9.53 -2.30
CA GLY A 5 10.36 9.18 -3.23
C GLY A 5 9.20 8.50 -2.50
N PHE A 6 7.99 8.68 -3.03
CA PHE A 6 6.87 7.83 -2.66
C PHE A 6 6.74 6.76 -3.73
N LEU A 7 6.60 5.51 -3.30
CA LEU A 7 6.38 4.37 -4.16
C LEU A 7 5.10 3.64 -3.77
N VAL A 8 4.38 3.12 -4.75
CA VAL A 8 3.17 2.32 -4.55
C VAL A 8 3.30 0.98 -5.24
N VAL A 9 2.91 -0.08 -4.55
CA VAL A 9 2.86 -1.42 -5.14
C VAL A 9 1.45 -1.79 -5.52
N GLN A 10 1.27 -2.25 -6.76
CA GLN A 10 0.00 -2.71 -7.29
C GLN A 10 0.17 -4.07 -7.95
N THR A 11 -0.77 -4.99 -7.71
CA THR A 11 -0.88 -6.23 -8.48
C THR A 11 -2.21 -6.30 -9.21
N PHE A 12 -2.22 -6.97 -10.37
CA PHE A 12 -3.41 -7.18 -11.18
C PHE A 12 -3.30 -8.44 -12.03
N ASN A 13 -4.46 -9.00 -12.37
CA ASN A 13 -4.56 -10.16 -13.24
C ASN A 13 -4.81 -9.72 -14.69
N CYS A 14 -3.97 -10.18 -15.61
CA CYS A 14 -4.18 -10.09 -17.04
C CYS A 14 -4.68 -11.44 -17.53
N GLN A 15 -5.95 -11.50 -17.95
CA GLN A 15 -6.63 -12.74 -18.27
C GLN A 15 -7.18 -12.70 -19.69
N VAL A 16 -6.95 -13.77 -20.44
CA VAL A 16 -7.64 -14.05 -21.69
C VAL A 16 -8.81 -14.96 -21.37
N LYS A 17 -10.02 -14.49 -21.65
CA LYS A 17 -11.24 -15.27 -21.50
C LYS A 17 -11.75 -15.74 -22.86
N ILE A 18 -12.17 -17.00 -22.96
CA ILE A 18 -12.86 -17.59 -24.11
C ILE A 18 -14.21 -18.07 -23.58
N ASP A 19 -15.30 -17.62 -24.20
CA ASP A 19 -16.68 -17.95 -23.79
C ASP A 19 -16.97 -17.70 -22.30
N GLY A 20 -16.35 -16.66 -21.73
CA GLY A 20 -16.50 -16.27 -20.32
C GLY A 20 -15.58 -17.03 -19.34
N GLU A 21 -14.95 -18.12 -19.77
CA GLU A 21 -14.00 -18.89 -18.97
C GLU A 21 -12.57 -18.38 -19.14
N VAL A 22 -11.80 -18.37 -18.04
CA VAL A 22 -10.39 -17.98 -18.07
C VAL A 22 -9.58 -19.07 -18.75
N PHE A 23 -9.13 -18.82 -19.98
CA PHE A 23 -8.33 -19.76 -20.76
C PHE A 23 -6.85 -19.72 -20.36
N ARG A 24 -6.27 -18.52 -20.27
CA ARG A 24 -4.87 -18.30 -19.85
C ARG A 24 -4.68 -16.89 -19.30
N GLY A 25 -3.55 -16.65 -18.64
CA GLY A 25 -3.17 -15.31 -18.21
C GLY A 25 -1.98 -15.31 -17.27
N TYR A 26 -1.68 -14.13 -16.74
CA TYR A 26 -0.60 -13.90 -15.80
C TYR A 26 -1.02 -12.84 -14.78
N LYS A 27 -0.31 -12.81 -13.66
CA LYS A 27 -0.41 -11.73 -12.69
C LYS A 27 0.78 -10.79 -12.88
N SER A 28 0.52 -9.50 -12.90
CA SER A 28 1.53 -8.45 -12.95
C SER A 28 1.59 -7.74 -11.61
N GLY A 29 2.80 -7.49 -11.10
CA GLY A 29 3.10 -6.63 -9.98
C GLY A 29 3.88 -5.42 -10.49
N VAL A 30 3.50 -4.22 -10.07
CA VAL A 30 4.11 -2.97 -10.54
C VAL A 30 4.47 -2.13 -9.32
N LEU A 31 5.73 -1.71 -9.28
CA LEU A 31 6.21 -0.66 -8.41
C LEU A 31 6.11 0.67 -9.16
N ARG A 32 5.45 1.65 -8.57
CA ARG A 32 5.23 2.95 -9.19
C ARG A 32 5.77 4.08 -8.35
N GLY A 33 6.50 5.00 -8.95
CA GLY A 33 6.83 6.28 -8.34
C GLY A 33 5.66 7.26 -8.41
N VAL A 34 5.40 7.98 -7.32
CA VAL A 34 4.35 8.99 -7.24
C VAL A 34 4.92 10.36 -7.61
N MET A 35 4.31 10.99 -8.60
CA MET A 35 4.54 12.39 -8.98
C MET A 35 3.33 13.24 -8.59
N SER A 36 3.42 14.56 -8.76
CA SER A 36 2.40 15.52 -8.31
C SER A 36 1.00 15.31 -8.91
N ASP A 37 0.91 14.67 -10.07
CA ASP A 37 -0.31 14.52 -10.87
C ASP A 37 -0.41 13.16 -11.55
N SER A 38 0.54 12.25 -11.32
CA SER A 38 0.62 10.97 -12.01
C SER A 38 1.50 9.96 -11.29
N GLY A 39 1.31 8.67 -11.57
CA GLY A 39 2.26 7.61 -11.19
C GLY A 39 3.07 7.11 -12.39
N ILE A 40 4.38 6.91 -12.24
CA ILE A 40 5.23 6.27 -13.28
C ILE A 40 5.55 4.84 -12.86
N ALA A 41 5.42 3.87 -13.77
CA ALA A 41 5.88 2.52 -13.54
C ALA A 41 7.42 2.48 -13.52
N GLU A 42 8.01 2.09 -12.40
CA GLU A 42 9.47 2.01 -12.23
C GLU A 42 9.98 0.57 -12.39
N GLU A 43 9.21 -0.41 -11.92
CA GLU A 43 9.54 -1.82 -12.09
C GLU A 43 8.26 -2.66 -12.23
N ILE A 44 8.34 -3.70 -13.06
CA ILE A 44 7.23 -4.62 -13.33
C ILE A 44 7.74 -6.05 -13.19
N VAL A 45 7.02 -6.86 -12.43
CA VAL A 45 7.27 -8.29 -12.26
C VAL A 45 6.05 -9.10 -12.68
N PHE A 46 6.28 -10.31 -13.19
CA PHE A 46 5.20 -11.20 -13.64
C PHE A 46 5.23 -12.54 -12.91
N GLY A 47 4.05 -13.08 -12.68
CA GLY A 47 3.85 -14.42 -12.14
C GLY A 47 2.63 -15.09 -12.74
N THR A 48 2.36 -16.30 -12.27
CA THR A 48 1.16 -17.02 -12.70
C THR A 48 -0.10 -16.39 -12.09
N LEU A 49 -1.27 -16.60 -12.69
CA LEU A 49 -2.54 -16.13 -12.10
C LEU A 49 -2.81 -16.65 -10.68
N LYS A 50 -2.21 -17.80 -10.32
CA LYS A 50 -2.38 -18.43 -9.00
C LYS A 50 -1.42 -17.86 -7.94
N THR A 51 -0.36 -17.15 -8.36
CA THR A 51 0.62 -16.58 -7.43
C THR A 51 -0.06 -15.58 -6.50
N HIS A 52 0.15 -15.71 -5.18
CA HIS A 52 -0.40 -14.76 -4.22
C HIS A 52 0.21 -13.37 -4.42
N ASP A 53 -0.57 -12.30 -4.21
CA ASP A 53 -0.14 -10.92 -4.52
C ASP A 53 1.16 -10.53 -3.82
N LEU A 54 1.26 -10.83 -2.52
CA LEU A 54 2.47 -10.55 -1.74
C LEU A 54 3.68 -11.34 -2.24
N GLU A 55 3.51 -12.62 -2.58
CA GLU A 55 4.62 -13.46 -3.03
C GLU A 55 5.16 -12.99 -4.38
N LEU A 56 4.28 -12.47 -5.25
CA LEU A 56 4.71 -11.92 -6.53
C LEU A 56 5.66 -10.72 -6.37
N ILE A 57 5.39 -9.85 -5.41
CA ILE A 57 6.14 -8.60 -5.21
C ILE A 57 7.24 -8.72 -4.15
N ARG A 58 7.32 -9.85 -3.44
CA ARG A 58 8.19 -10.04 -2.28
C ARG A 58 9.66 -9.79 -2.66
N ASP A 59 10.13 -10.46 -3.69
CA ASP A 59 11.52 -10.34 -4.13
C ASP A 59 11.80 -8.95 -4.71
N MET A 60 10.87 -8.41 -5.51
CA MET A 60 10.95 -7.03 -6.02
C MET A 60 11.17 -6.03 -4.89
N LEU A 61 10.36 -6.08 -3.81
CA LEU A 61 10.52 -5.19 -2.65
C LEU A 61 11.86 -5.38 -1.92
N LYS A 62 12.44 -6.58 -1.97
CA LYS A 62 13.72 -6.87 -1.30
C LYS A 62 14.94 -6.45 -2.12
N THR A 63 14.85 -6.48 -3.46
CA THR A 63 16.02 -6.34 -4.34
C THR A 63 15.96 -5.18 -5.34
N THR A 64 14.79 -4.60 -5.61
CA THR A 64 14.63 -3.57 -6.66
C THR A 64 15.62 -2.42 -6.47
N PRO A 65 16.37 -2.01 -7.50
CA PRO A 65 17.23 -0.84 -7.40
C PRO A 65 16.43 0.47 -7.36
N CYS A 66 15.15 0.47 -7.72
CA CYS A 66 14.30 1.65 -7.74
C CYS A 66 14.00 2.18 -6.34
N LEU A 67 13.81 1.27 -5.37
CA LEU A 67 13.61 1.63 -3.96
C LEU A 67 14.93 2.07 -3.30
N LYS A 68 15.01 3.32 -2.89
CA LYS A 68 16.15 3.93 -2.20
C LYS A 68 15.89 4.03 -0.70
N ALA A 69 16.98 4.21 0.04
CA ALA A 69 16.89 4.53 1.45
C ALA A 69 16.12 5.85 1.65
N TYR A 70 15.28 5.89 2.68
CA TYR A 70 14.38 6.99 3.05
C TYR A 70 13.20 7.21 2.10
N ASP A 71 12.96 6.32 1.15
CA ASP A 71 11.71 6.29 0.40
C ASP A 71 10.55 5.80 1.28
N ILE A 72 9.34 6.11 0.83
CA ILE A 72 8.10 5.73 1.47
C ILE A 72 7.32 4.78 0.55
N ILE A 73 7.01 3.59 1.06
CA ILE A 73 6.13 2.63 0.41
C ILE A 73 4.70 2.83 0.91
N ILE A 74 3.75 3.10 0.01
CA ILE A 74 2.32 3.15 0.33
C ILE A 74 1.65 1.92 -0.29
N ASN A 75 1.08 1.07 0.55
CA ASN A 75 0.52 -0.22 0.16
C ASN A 75 -0.93 -0.38 0.62
N ASP A 76 -1.68 -1.19 -0.11
CA ASP A 76 -3.00 -1.68 0.31
C ASP A 76 -2.87 -2.88 1.28
N ARG A 77 -3.93 -3.17 2.05
CA ARG A 77 -4.05 -4.25 3.05
C ARG A 77 -3.75 -5.66 2.52
N ARG A 78 -3.80 -5.85 1.19
CA ARG A 78 -3.45 -7.14 0.55
C ARG A 78 -1.95 -7.46 0.64
N PHE A 79 -1.11 -6.45 0.87
CA PHE A 79 0.34 -6.60 1.05
C PHE A 79 0.77 -6.60 2.52
N LEU A 80 -0.19 -6.80 3.43
CA LEU A 80 0.07 -6.79 4.86
C LEU A 80 0.97 -7.97 5.27
N SER A 81 2.19 -7.65 5.67
CA SER A 81 3.19 -8.59 6.16
C SER A 81 4.15 -7.91 7.12
N ARG A 82 4.22 -8.44 8.35
CA ARG A 82 5.12 -7.93 9.39
C ARG A 82 6.58 -8.15 9.01
N GLU A 83 6.90 -9.32 8.47
CA GLU A 83 8.24 -9.67 7.97
C GLU A 83 8.74 -8.66 6.93
N ILE A 84 7.90 -8.32 5.94
CA ILE A 84 8.29 -7.40 4.86
C ILE A 84 8.43 -5.98 5.39
N LEU A 85 7.54 -5.55 6.28
CA LEU A 85 7.62 -4.23 6.90
C LEU A 85 8.89 -4.07 7.75
N ASN A 86 9.26 -5.09 8.53
CA ASN A 86 10.52 -5.12 9.27
C ASN A 86 11.72 -5.04 8.31
N TYR A 87 11.73 -5.85 7.25
CA TYR A 87 12.82 -5.85 6.25
C TYR A 87 12.95 -4.50 5.53
N LEU A 88 11.83 -3.89 5.12
CA LEU A 88 11.84 -2.58 4.46
C LEU A 88 12.44 -1.51 5.38
N LYS A 89 12.07 -1.50 6.66
CA LYS A 89 12.59 -0.52 7.61
C LYS A 89 14.06 -0.74 7.97
N THR A 90 14.47 -1.99 8.21
CA THR A 90 15.81 -2.33 8.71
C THR A 90 16.84 -2.41 7.58
N GLU A 91 16.56 -3.20 6.54
CA GLU A 91 17.49 -3.49 5.45
C GLU A 91 17.41 -2.44 4.34
N ARG A 92 16.19 -2.00 3.97
CA ARG A 92 15.99 -1.00 2.89
C ARG A 92 16.00 0.44 3.39
N LYS A 93 15.90 0.67 4.71
CA LYS A 93 15.76 1.99 5.34
C LYS A 93 14.59 2.80 4.77
N ALA A 94 13.52 2.11 4.38
CA ALA A 94 12.32 2.68 3.81
C ALA A 94 11.15 2.56 4.78
N ASP A 95 10.28 3.57 4.78
CA ASP A 95 9.10 3.57 5.64
C ASP A 95 7.88 3.04 4.89
N THR A 96 7.01 2.30 5.59
CA THR A 96 5.82 1.68 4.98
C THR A 96 4.55 2.25 5.58
N TYR A 97 3.57 2.56 4.75
CA TYR A 97 2.24 3.01 5.12
C TYR A 97 1.20 2.02 4.58
N ILE A 98 0.38 1.46 5.45
CA ILE A 98 -0.54 0.39 5.09
C ILE A 98 -1.80 0.39 5.97
N PRO A 99 -3.01 0.17 5.43
CA PRO A 99 -4.21 0.05 6.24
C PRO A 99 -4.24 -1.31 6.96
N ALA A 100 -4.68 -1.29 8.22
CA ALA A 100 -4.98 -2.50 8.98
C ALA A 100 -6.31 -3.11 8.52
N LYS A 101 -6.46 -4.43 8.70
CA LYS A 101 -7.74 -5.12 8.48
C LYS A 101 -8.56 -5.07 9.77
N GLU A 102 -9.89 -4.96 9.64
CA GLU A 102 -10.82 -4.88 10.77
C GLU A 102 -10.71 -6.06 11.74
N ASN A 103 -10.34 -7.24 11.24
CA ASN A 103 -10.16 -8.45 12.04
C ASN A 103 -8.78 -8.58 12.70
N MET A 104 -7.92 -7.56 12.62
CA MET A 104 -6.62 -7.56 13.30
C MET A 104 -6.73 -6.97 14.70
N ILE A 105 -5.99 -7.53 15.65
CA ILE A 105 -5.91 -7.04 17.03
C ILE A 105 -5.50 -5.56 17.07
N ILE A 106 -4.46 -5.17 16.32
CA ILE A 106 -4.02 -3.77 16.20
C ILE A 106 -5.12 -2.81 15.74
N PHE A 107 -6.07 -3.27 14.92
CA PHE A 107 -7.19 -2.44 14.49
C PHE A 107 -8.11 -2.14 15.68
N GLU A 108 -8.55 -3.20 16.38
CA GLU A 108 -9.44 -3.09 17.53
C GLU A 108 -8.81 -2.26 18.65
N ASP A 109 -7.55 -2.56 18.99
CA ASP A 109 -6.85 -1.88 20.07
C ASP A 109 -6.53 -0.42 19.74
N ALA A 110 -6.13 -0.10 18.50
CA ALA A 110 -5.94 1.29 18.10
C ALA A 110 -7.25 2.08 18.23
N VAL A 111 -8.38 1.53 17.79
CA VAL A 111 -9.70 2.17 17.94
C VAL A 111 -10.05 2.37 19.42
N ASN A 112 -9.84 1.36 20.26
CA ASN A 112 -10.12 1.43 21.70
C ASN A 112 -9.24 2.47 22.40
N LEU A 113 -7.94 2.51 22.10
CA LEU A 113 -7.01 3.50 22.62
C LEU A 113 -7.39 4.91 22.15
N ALA A 114 -7.77 5.07 20.89
CA ALA A 114 -8.20 6.35 20.35
C ALA A 114 -9.44 6.88 21.10
N LYS A 115 -10.47 6.04 21.25
CA LYS A 115 -11.70 6.33 22.01
C LYS A 115 -11.43 6.70 23.47
N LYS A 116 -10.48 6.01 24.13
CA LYS A 116 -10.10 6.28 25.53
C LYS A 116 -9.38 7.62 25.67
N ALA A 117 -8.45 7.92 24.77
CA ALA A 117 -7.66 9.15 24.84
C ALA A 117 -8.46 10.41 24.48
N ARG A 118 -9.49 10.30 23.61
CA ARG A 118 -10.40 11.41 23.23
C ARG A 118 -9.66 12.66 22.70
N LYS A 119 -8.56 12.47 21.97
CA LYS A 119 -7.72 13.53 21.39
C LYS A 119 -7.95 13.66 19.87
N TRP A 120 -9.21 13.62 19.47
CA TRP A 120 -9.61 13.67 18.07
C TRP A 120 -9.28 15.02 17.43
N GLN A 121 -8.78 14.97 16.20
CA GLN A 121 -8.48 16.14 15.37
C GLN A 121 -9.31 16.08 14.09
N LYS A 122 -9.63 17.23 13.50
CA LYS A 122 -10.37 17.26 12.23
C LYS A 122 -9.52 16.66 11.10
N HIS A 123 -10.17 15.91 10.20
CA HIS A 123 -9.50 15.39 9.01
C HIS A 123 -8.89 16.53 8.16
N PRO A 124 -7.63 16.41 7.66
CA PRO A 124 -6.96 17.43 6.86
C PRO A 124 -7.74 17.83 5.59
N ASN A 125 -8.27 16.81 4.90
CA ASN A 125 -9.01 16.97 3.66
C ASN A 125 -10.37 17.65 3.86
N LYS A 126 -10.56 18.81 3.23
CA LYS A 126 -11.80 19.61 3.31
C LYS A 126 -13.05 18.89 2.77
N LYS A 127 -12.88 17.85 1.94
CA LYS A 127 -13.97 17.02 1.43
C LYS A 127 -14.50 16.04 2.48
N ARG A 128 -13.71 15.70 3.52
CA ARG A 128 -14.03 14.72 4.57
C ARG A 128 -14.42 15.41 5.89
N LYS A 129 -15.41 16.30 5.85
CA LYS A 129 -15.80 17.14 7.01
C LYS A 129 -16.33 16.35 8.21
N ASP A 130 -16.91 15.19 7.95
CA ASP A 130 -17.50 14.31 8.96
C ASP A 130 -16.49 13.33 9.56
N GLN A 131 -15.23 13.37 9.11
CA GLN A 131 -14.17 12.50 9.61
C GLN A 131 -13.27 13.22 10.60
N GLU A 132 -12.85 12.48 11.61
CA GLU A 132 -11.86 12.90 12.60
C GLU A 132 -10.76 11.85 12.70
N ILE A 133 -9.58 12.29 13.11
CA ILE A 133 -8.36 11.49 13.09
C ILE A 133 -7.65 11.58 14.45
N GLN A 134 -6.99 10.50 14.85
CA GLN A 134 -6.20 10.47 16.07
C GLN A 134 -4.96 9.58 15.92
N LEU A 135 -3.82 10.05 16.47
CA LEU A 135 -2.61 9.24 16.57
C LEU A 135 -2.73 8.26 17.75
N VAL A 136 -2.31 7.04 17.52
CA VAL A 136 -2.01 6.05 18.55
C VAL A 136 -0.54 5.66 18.36
N THR A 137 0.29 6.04 19.32
CA THR A 137 1.72 5.68 19.35
C THR A 137 1.91 4.37 20.09
N ASP A 138 3.08 3.76 19.92
CA ASP A 138 3.54 2.60 20.69
C ASP A 138 2.61 1.38 20.53
N SER A 139 2.18 1.11 19.29
CA SER A 139 1.32 -0.04 18.96
C SER A 139 2.08 -1.36 18.81
N ASP A 140 3.34 -1.39 19.21
CA ASP A 140 4.25 -2.54 19.07
C ASP A 140 3.76 -3.84 19.73
N PRO A 141 3.10 -3.81 20.91
CA PRO A 141 2.53 -5.03 21.49
C PRO A 141 1.38 -5.62 20.67
N LEU A 142 0.82 -4.86 19.72
CA LEU A 142 -0.47 -5.12 19.12
C LEU A 142 -0.38 -5.85 17.77
N TRP A 143 0.82 -5.92 17.18
CA TRP A 143 1.06 -6.67 15.95
C TRP A 143 2.49 -7.20 15.87
N GLN A 144 2.68 -8.42 16.40
CA GLN A 144 3.99 -9.07 16.46
C GLN A 144 4.20 -10.06 15.30
N SER A 145 5.45 -10.22 14.88
CA SER A 145 5.88 -11.32 14.01
C SER A 145 6.24 -12.57 14.84
N ASP A 146 6.63 -13.65 14.15
CA ASP A 146 7.19 -14.84 14.78
C ASP A 146 8.49 -14.56 15.58
N LYS A 147 9.11 -13.40 15.36
CA LYS A 147 10.32 -12.92 16.04
C LYS A 147 10.12 -11.51 16.58
N PRO A 148 9.37 -11.35 17.68
CA PRO A 148 9.02 -10.03 18.23
C PRO A 148 10.21 -9.14 18.56
N GLU A 149 11.38 -9.71 18.84
CA GLU A 149 12.62 -8.99 19.11
C GLU A 149 13.20 -8.26 17.88
N GLN A 150 12.73 -8.61 16.68
CA GLN A 150 13.13 -8.00 15.40
C GLN A 150 12.08 -7.04 14.84
N ASP A 151 10.97 -6.88 15.55
CA ASP A 151 9.86 -6.05 15.12
C ASP A 151 10.21 -4.57 15.24
N VAL A 152 10.03 -3.84 14.14
CA VAL A 152 10.24 -2.40 14.15
C VAL A 152 9.03 -1.66 14.71
N PRO A 153 9.21 -0.48 15.32
CA PRO A 153 8.07 0.23 15.88
C PRO A 153 7.03 0.62 14.84
N VAL A 154 5.76 0.56 15.21
CA VAL A 154 4.62 0.95 14.37
C VAL A 154 3.73 1.94 15.13
N ASN A 155 3.36 3.01 14.43
CA ASN A 155 2.31 3.94 14.84
C ASN A 155 1.04 3.69 14.02
N ALA A 156 -0.10 4.02 14.62
CA ALA A 156 -1.40 3.92 13.97
C ALA A 156 -2.11 5.28 13.94
N CYS A 157 -2.69 5.61 12.80
CA CYS A 157 -3.64 6.69 12.64
C CYS A 157 -5.05 6.09 12.53
N VAL A 158 -5.90 6.41 13.51
CA VAL A 158 -7.30 6.03 13.50
C VAL A 158 -8.11 7.16 12.87
N VAL A 159 -8.93 6.82 11.88
CA VAL A 159 -9.94 7.71 11.30
C VAL A 159 -11.30 7.23 11.76
N HIS A 160 -12.11 8.13 12.31
CA HIS A 160 -13.49 7.88 12.69
C HIS A 160 -14.41 8.67 11.75
N ASP A 161 -15.32 7.97 11.08
CA ASP A 161 -16.34 8.55 10.24
C ASP A 161 -17.64 8.71 11.03
N LYS A 162 -17.93 9.94 11.48
CA LYS A 162 -19.09 10.22 12.34
C LYS A 162 -20.45 10.10 11.65
N LYS A 163 -20.47 9.93 10.33
CA LYS A 163 -21.73 9.75 9.59
C LYS A 163 -22.16 8.28 9.61
N THR A 164 -21.17 7.39 9.52
CA THR A 164 -21.39 5.94 9.43
C THR A 164 -21.01 5.19 10.70
N GLU A 165 -20.36 5.86 11.64
CA GLU A 165 -19.74 5.30 12.85
C GLU A 165 -18.69 4.22 12.54
N TYR A 166 -18.15 4.22 11.32
CA TYR A 166 -17.06 3.33 10.92
C TYR A 166 -15.69 3.89 11.29
N TYR A 167 -14.75 2.98 11.51
CA TYR A 167 -13.36 3.29 11.81
C TYR A 167 -12.45 2.75 10.71
N PHE A 168 -11.40 3.49 10.41
CA PHE A 168 -10.30 3.05 9.56
C PHE A 168 -9.00 3.21 10.33
N VAL A 169 -8.07 2.27 10.18
CA VAL A 169 -6.77 2.32 10.87
C VAL A 169 -5.66 2.22 9.83
N PHE A 170 -4.78 3.22 9.80
CA PHE A 170 -3.61 3.28 8.93
C PHE A 170 -2.35 3.16 9.76
N MET A 171 -1.52 2.16 9.48
CA MET A 171 -0.29 1.88 10.19
C MET A 171 0.91 2.44 9.43
N THR A 172 1.93 2.86 10.17
CA THR A 172 3.20 3.29 9.59
C THR A 172 4.41 2.93 10.46
N THR A 173 5.55 2.66 9.82
CA THR A 173 6.86 2.55 10.50
C THR A 173 7.54 3.90 10.71
N ASP A 174 6.98 4.97 10.16
CA ASP A 174 7.49 6.32 10.31
C ASP A 174 6.93 6.93 11.60
N THR A 175 7.62 6.65 12.70
CA THR A 175 7.14 6.97 14.06
C THR A 175 7.23 8.45 14.40
N GLU A 176 7.88 9.26 13.56
CA GLU A 176 8.08 10.70 13.78
C GLU A 176 6.93 11.54 13.18
N ARG A 177 6.02 10.94 12.42
CA ARG A 177 4.95 11.68 11.73
C ARG A 177 3.73 11.92 12.59
N THR A 178 3.14 13.08 12.37
CA THR A 178 1.84 13.44 12.91
C THR A 178 0.72 12.68 12.19
N THR A 179 -0.43 12.50 12.85
CA THR A 179 -1.64 11.92 12.25
C THR A 179 -2.00 12.56 10.91
N ARG A 180 -1.84 13.88 10.80
CA ARG A 180 -2.16 14.65 9.60
C ARG A 180 -1.24 14.29 8.44
N GLN A 181 0.06 14.14 8.70
CA GLN A 181 1.04 13.73 7.71
C GLN A 181 0.77 12.29 7.26
N ILE A 182 0.48 11.37 8.19
CA ILE A 182 0.21 9.98 7.86
C ILE A 182 -0.96 9.84 6.89
N ILE A 183 -2.07 10.53 7.17
CA ILE A 183 -3.24 10.51 6.30
C ILE A 183 -2.97 11.19 4.96
N ASN A 184 -2.33 12.36 4.96
CA ASN A 184 -2.02 13.04 3.70
C ASN A 184 -1.13 12.18 2.79
N THR A 185 -0.15 11.47 3.37
CA THR A 185 0.70 10.53 2.63
C THR A 185 -0.12 9.37 2.07
N TYR A 186 -0.99 8.75 2.88
CA TYR A 186 -1.82 7.65 2.39
C TYR A 186 -2.87 8.10 1.35
N GLU A 187 -3.38 9.33 1.44
CA GLU A 187 -4.33 9.92 0.48
C GLU A 187 -3.72 10.14 -0.93
N LEU A 188 -2.43 9.92 -1.13
CA LEU A 188 -1.83 9.83 -2.48
C LEU A 188 -2.21 8.52 -3.21
N HIS A 189 -2.55 7.46 -2.46
CA HIS A 189 -2.86 6.14 -3.04
C HIS A 189 -4.09 6.14 -3.98
N PRO A 190 -5.24 6.76 -3.65
CA PRO A 190 -6.40 6.79 -4.53
C PRO A 190 -6.17 7.48 -5.88
N GLU A 191 -5.32 8.51 -5.95
CA GLU A 191 -4.97 9.17 -7.22
C GLU A 191 -4.23 8.18 -8.12
N ILE A 192 -3.32 7.40 -7.57
CA ILE A 192 -2.56 6.37 -8.31
C ILE A 192 -3.46 5.19 -8.69
N GLU A 193 -4.44 4.85 -7.88
CA GLU A 193 -5.43 3.83 -8.22
C GLU A 193 -6.35 4.28 -9.36
N GLU A 194 -6.73 5.56 -9.38
CA GLU A 194 -7.51 6.17 -10.46
C GLU A 194 -6.71 6.22 -11.76
N ASP A 195 -5.46 6.70 -11.73
CA ASP A 195 -4.55 6.67 -12.88
C ASP A 195 -4.37 5.25 -13.40
N PHE A 196 -4.23 4.28 -12.50
CA PHE A 196 -4.09 2.89 -12.85
C PHE A 196 -5.37 2.27 -13.43
N ARG A 197 -6.55 2.67 -12.94
CA ARG A 197 -7.84 2.30 -13.53
C ARG A 197 -7.94 2.85 -14.95
N GLN A 198 -7.60 4.11 -15.15
CA GLN A 198 -7.55 4.72 -16.46
C GLN A 198 -6.59 3.99 -17.39
N MET A 199 -5.38 3.62 -16.93
CA MET A 199 -4.45 2.80 -17.72
C MET A 199 -5.03 1.43 -18.08
N LYS A 200 -5.71 0.72 -17.16
CA LYS A 200 -6.36 -0.56 -17.48
C LYS A 200 -7.39 -0.41 -18.59
N ASP A 201 -8.23 0.62 -18.48
CA ASP A 201 -9.32 0.90 -19.43
C ASP A 201 -8.77 1.39 -20.79
N PHE A 202 -7.74 2.25 -20.78
CA PHE A 202 -7.13 2.81 -22.00
C PHE A 202 -6.28 1.78 -22.73
N TRP A 203 -5.50 0.98 -22.01
CA TRP A 203 -4.57 0.02 -22.59
C TRP A 203 -5.22 -1.32 -22.94
N LYS A 204 -6.50 -1.52 -22.62
CA LYS A 204 -7.20 -2.79 -22.83
C LYS A 204 -6.34 -3.98 -22.42
N LEU A 205 -5.66 -3.88 -21.27
CA LEU A 205 -4.77 -4.93 -20.77
C LEU A 205 -5.52 -6.27 -20.56
N THR A 206 -6.85 -6.22 -20.47
CA THR A 206 -7.76 -7.37 -20.47
C THR A 206 -7.97 -8.01 -21.86
N ASP A 207 -7.75 -7.27 -22.95
CA ASP A 207 -7.83 -7.77 -24.34
C ASP A 207 -6.46 -8.13 -24.93
N PHE A 208 -5.36 -7.83 -24.24
CA PHE A 208 -4.02 -8.11 -24.72
C PHE A 208 -3.69 -9.61 -24.61
N LYS A 209 -3.73 -10.32 -25.76
CA LYS A 209 -3.66 -11.79 -25.82
C LYS A 209 -2.24 -12.36 -25.72
N ASN A 210 -1.20 -11.53 -25.75
CA ASN A 210 0.19 -12.01 -25.80
C ASN A 210 0.74 -12.29 -24.39
N THR A 211 1.52 -13.36 -24.26
CA THR A 211 2.15 -13.81 -23.00
C THR A 211 3.66 -13.59 -22.99
N GLN A 212 4.23 -13.06 -24.08
CA GLN A 212 5.65 -12.77 -24.17
C GLN A 212 5.99 -11.49 -23.41
N TYR A 213 6.97 -11.61 -22.50
CA TYR A 213 7.44 -10.56 -21.59
C TYR A 213 7.67 -9.22 -22.28
N ASN A 214 8.47 -9.18 -23.36
CA ASN A 214 8.82 -7.94 -24.04
C ASN A 214 7.59 -7.17 -24.54
N TYR A 215 6.61 -7.86 -25.13
CA TYR A 215 5.41 -7.21 -25.65
C TYR A 215 4.53 -6.65 -24.54
N ILE A 216 4.46 -7.35 -23.40
CA ILE A 216 3.72 -6.88 -22.24
C ILE A 216 4.42 -5.67 -21.62
N THR A 217 5.74 -5.71 -21.45
CA THR A 217 6.50 -4.59 -20.91
C THR A 217 6.42 -3.37 -21.81
N TYR A 218 6.56 -3.53 -23.14
CA TYR A 218 6.39 -2.42 -24.09
C TYR A 218 5.01 -1.78 -23.96
N HIS A 219 3.95 -2.60 -23.86
CA HIS A 219 2.58 -2.12 -23.72
C HIS A 219 2.29 -1.47 -22.36
N ILE A 220 3.06 -1.80 -21.31
CA ILE A 220 2.94 -1.19 -19.98
C ILE A 220 3.78 0.11 -19.85
N VAL A 221 4.70 0.35 -20.78
CA VAL A 221 5.61 1.52 -20.72
C VAL A 221 5.28 2.57 -21.79
N SER A 222 4.54 2.20 -22.85
CA SER A 222 4.13 3.06 -23.97
C SER A 222 2.88 3.89 -23.67
#